data_AF-A0A2E8Z6M7-F1
#
_entry.id   AF-A0A2E8Z6M7-F1
#
_cell.length_a   1.000
_cell.length_b   1.000
_cell.length_c   1.000
_cell.angle_alpha   90.00
_cell.angle_beta   90.00
_cell.angle_gamma   90.00
#
_symmetry.space_group_name_H-M   'P 1'
#
loop_
_entity.id
_entity.type
_entity.pdbx_description
1 polymer ?
#
loop_
_entity_poly.entity_id
_entity_poly.type
_entity_poly.pdbx_seq_one_letter_code
_entity_poly.pdbx_strand_id
1 'polypeptide(L)'
;MLHAGVAVSVVLAIDRLFLAHEAEAIYQLRGAWGEDNTRDVLSGCRWRRIIWGWVDSVTFPVGDIDHVVVTRRGGVVAIDSKWRNSVTSADVADMARSARRSATRTDGLIRSVTDKGRRTRHRGTGSGWQVRGVVVLWGASQEEVPKGYEQDGVAFVAGRGLRTWLAGLDGDEVGRPQARDLVRRLRRFEPT
;
A
#
# COMPACT_ATOMS: atom_id res chain seq x y z
N MET A 1 50.31 -19.78 -14.06
CA MET A 1 48.86 -20.07 -14.14
C MET A 1 48.07 -19.59 -12.92
N LEU A 2 48.62 -19.56 -11.71
CA LEU A 2 47.94 -19.05 -10.50
C LEU A 2 47.45 -17.57 -10.63
N HIS A 3 48.26 -16.69 -11.22
CA HIS A 3 47.93 -15.26 -11.34
C HIS A 3 46.78 -14.95 -12.29
N ALA A 4 46.60 -15.73 -13.36
CA ALA A 4 45.48 -15.56 -14.28
C ALA A 4 44.15 -15.98 -13.65
N GLY A 5 44.16 -17.06 -12.85
CA GLY A 5 42.98 -17.48 -12.10
C GLY A 5 42.52 -16.45 -11.08
N VAL A 6 43.45 -15.86 -10.32
CA VAL A 6 43.15 -14.79 -9.34
C VAL A 6 42.57 -13.55 -10.03
N ALA A 7 43.16 -13.11 -11.14
CA ALA A 7 42.67 -11.94 -11.88
C ALA A 7 41.25 -12.15 -12.41
N VAL A 8 40.95 -13.31 -12.99
CA VAL A 8 39.59 -13.65 -13.46
C VAL A 8 38.61 -13.71 -12.29
N SER A 9 38.99 -14.32 -11.16
CA SER A 9 38.13 -14.36 -9.97
C SER A 9 37.83 -12.96 -9.42
N VAL A 10 38.79 -12.05 -9.41
CA VAL A 10 38.60 -10.66 -8.97
C VAL A 10 37.66 -9.91 -9.91
N VAL A 11 37.84 -10.04 -11.22
CA VAL A 11 36.95 -9.38 -12.21
C VAL A 11 35.52 -9.91 -12.10
N LEU A 12 35.34 -11.23 -11.98
CA LEU A 12 34.02 -11.84 -11.78
C LEU A 12 33.37 -11.42 -10.45
N ALA A 13 34.17 -11.23 -9.39
CA ALA A 13 33.66 -10.75 -8.11
C ALA A 13 33.19 -9.29 -8.19
N ILE A 14 33.96 -8.42 -8.88
CA ILE A 14 33.59 -7.02 -9.10
C ILE A 14 32.31 -6.92 -9.95
N ASP A 15 32.23 -7.67 -11.04
CA ASP A 15 31.05 -7.68 -11.92
C ASP A 15 29.79 -8.16 -11.18
N ARG A 16 29.90 -9.23 -10.40
CA ARG A 16 28.78 -9.70 -9.55
C ARG A 16 28.38 -8.71 -8.48
N LEU A 17 29.34 -8.05 -7.84
CA LEU A 17 29.06 -7.05 -6.82
C LEU A 17 28.39 -5.80 -7.43
N PHE A 18 28.85 -5.39 -8.61
CA PHE A 18 28.27 -4.31 -9.38
C PHE A 18 26.84 -4.64 -9.81
N LEU A 19 26.60 -5.82 -10.39
CA LEU A 19 25.27 -6.29 -10.77
C LEU A 19 24.34 -6.45 -9.57
N ALA A 20 24.84 -6.92 -8.42
CA ALA A 20 24.05 -7.03 -7.20
C ALA A 20 23.66 -5.64 -6.66
N HIS A 21 24.59 -4.69 -6.67
CA HIS A 21 24.34 -3.32 -6.23
C HIS A 21 23.37 -2.58 -7.17
N GLU A 22 23.53 -2.74 -8.49
CA GLU A 22 22.60 -2.19 -9.47
C GLU A 22 21.21 -2.85 -9.38
N ALA A 23 21.15 -4.17 -9.18
CA ALA A 23 19.88 -4.87 -9.03
C ALA A 23 19.10 -4.38 -7.80
N GLU A 24 19.78 -4.16 -6.67
CA GLU A 24 19.16 -3.61 -5.46
C GLU A 24 18.72 -2.16 -5.67
N ALA A 25 19.57 -1.32 -6.27
CA ALA A 25 19.22 0.07 -6.59
C ALA A 25 18.02 0.16 -7.55
N ILE A 26 17.97 -0.71 -8.57
CA ILE A 26 16.84 -0.83 -9.50
C ILE A 26 15.58 -1.30 -8.76
N TYR A 27 15.70 -2.23 -7.81
CA TYR A 27 14.57 -2.71 -7.03
C TYR A 27 13.98 -1.61 -6.13
N GLN A 28 14.84 -0.86 -5.43
CA GLN A 28 14.44 0.29 -4.61
C GLN A 28 13.82 1.40 -5.47
N LEU A 29 14.40 1.70 -6.63
CA LEU A 29 13.87 2.69 -7.57
C LEU A 29 12.48 2.29 -8.10
N ARG A 30 12.29 1.01 -8.44
CA ARG A 30 10.98 0.48 -8.87
C ARG A 30 9.94 0.55 -7.76
N GLY A 31 10.34 0.28 -6.52
CA GLY A 31 9.49 0.46 -5.34
C GLY A 31 9.01 1.91 -5.22
N ALA A 32 9.95 2.87 -5.24
CA ALA A 32 9.66 4.30 -5.16
C ALA A 32 8.72 4.77 -6.30
N TRP A 33 8.95 4.31 -7.53
CA TRP A 33 8.06 4.64 -8.66
C TRP A 33 6.64 4.09 -8.49
N GLY A 34 6.48 2.91 -7.90
CA GLY A 34 5.16 2.35 -7.58
C GLY A 34 4.39 3.21 -6.58
N GLU A 35 5.06 3.65 -5.53
CA GLU A 35 4.46 4.54 -4.53
C GLU A 35 4.12 5.91 -5.11
N ASP A 36 5.05 6.53 -5.86
CA ASP A 36 4.84 7.86 -6.46
C ASP A 36 3.69 7.86 -7.47
N ASN A 37 3.61 6.85 -8.32
CA ASN A 37 2.47 6.69 -9.24
C ASN A 37 1.15 6.53 -8.47
N THR A 38 1.18 5.81 -7.34
CA THR A 38 0.01 5.67 -6.48
C THR A 38 -0.37 7.03 -5.87
N ARG A 39 0.59 7.81 -5.36
CA ARG A 39 0.37 9.17 -4.83
C ARG A 39 -0.26 10.09 -5.86
N ASP A 40 0.20 10.06 -7.11
CA ASP A 40 -0.36 10.86 -8.20
C ASP A 40 -1.82 10.51 -8.49
N VAL A 41 -2.15 9.22 -8.53
CA VAL A 41 -3.54 8.77 -8.68
C VAL A 41 -4.39 9.25 -7.50
N LEU A 42 -3.90 9.09 -6.27
CA LEU A 42 -4.62 9.49 -5.05
C LEU A 42 -4.82 11.01 -4.98
N SER A 43 -3.84 11.80 -5.40
CA SER A 43 -3.95 13.25 -5.53
C SER A 43 -5.09 13.64 -6.49
N GLY A 44 -5.14 13.00 -7.66
CA GLY A 44 -6.24 13.17 -8.62
C GLY A 44 -7.60 12.73 -8.05
N CYS A 45 -7.65 11.61 -7.33
CA CYS A 45 -8.87 11.12 -6.67
C CYS A 45 -9.38 12.09 -5.60
N ARG A 46 -8.47 12.69 -4.82
CA ARG A 46 -8.81 13.68 -3.79
C ARG A 46 -9.37 14.95 -4.44
N TRP A 47 -8.76 15.43 -5.52
CA TRP A 47 -9.27 16.58 -6.27
C TRP A 47 -10.68 16.33 -6.81
N ARG A 48 -10.94 15.12 -7.31
CA ARG A 48 -12.26 14.67 -7.79
C ARG A 48 -13.24 14.26 -6.68
N ARG A 49 -12.85 14.36 -5.40
CA ARG A 49 -13.66 13.97 -4.23
C ARG A 49 -14.10 12.50 -4.24
N ILE A 50 -13.34 11.61 -4.87
CA ILE A 50 -13.49 10.14 -4.78
C ILE A 50 -13.01 9.67 -3.40
N ILE A 51 -11.93 10.29 -2.90
CA ILE A 51 -11.41 10.09 -1.56
C ILE A 51 -11.41 11.41 -0.80
N TRP A 52 -11.44 11.34 0.52
CA TRP A 52 -11.30 12.53 1.37
C TRP A 52 -9.84 12.90 1.62
N GLY A 53 -8.97 11.89 1.69
CA GLY A 53 -7.54 12.05 1.85
C GLY A 53 -6.86 10.71 2.13
N TRP A 54 -5.54 10.75 2.25
CA TRP A 54 -4.72 9.60 2.57
C TRP A 54 -3.52 10.01 3.43
N VAL A 55 -2.86 8.99 3.98
CA VAL A 55 -1.57 9.07 4.69
C VAL A 55 -0.65 8.03 4.07
N ASP A 56 0.60 8.42 3.84
CA ASP A 56 1.64 7.55 3.29
C ASP A 56 2.49 6.95 4.42
N SER A 57 3.08 5.79 4.13
CA SER A 57 4.21 5.20 4.86
C SER A 57 3.99 5.15 6.39
N VAL A 58 2.91 4.50 6.82
CA VAL A 58 2.67 4.33 8.26
C VAL A 58 3.55 3.18 8.78
N THR A 59 4.63 3.54 9.48
CA THR A 59 5.61 2.57 9.99
C THR A 59 5.14 1.91 11.29
N PHE A 60 5.28 0.59 11.38
CA PHE A 60 5.13 -0.19 12.61
C PHE A 60 6.40 -1.00 12.88
N PRO A 61 6.63 -1.49 14.12
CA PRO A 61 7.78 -2.35 14.43
C PRO A 61 7.86 -3.63 13.58
N VAL A 62 6.74 -4.09 13.02
CA VAL A 62 6.62 -5.36 12.28
C VAL A 62 6.27 -5.12 10.81
N GLY A 63 6.69 -3.98 10.25
CA GLY A 63 6.49 -3.59 8.86
C GLY A 63 5.66 -2.32 8.69
N ASP A 64 5.52 -1.87 7.47
CA ASP A 64 4.86 -0.63 7.08
C ASP A 64 3.53 -0.87 6.34
N ILE A 65 2.86 0.24 6.06
CA ILE A 65 1.68 0.33 5.20
C ILE A 65 1.94 1.47 4.22
N ASP A 66 2.04 1.16 2.93
CA ASP A 66 2.39 2.15 1.89
C ASP A 66 1.40 3.32 1.90
N HIS A 67 0.08 3.03 1.84
CA HIS A 67 -0.94 4.07 1.91
C HIS A 67 -2.19 3.65 2.67
N VAL A 68 -2.67 4.53 3.55
CA VAL A 68 -3.99 4.42 4.20
C VAL A 68 -4.90 5.50 3.63
N VAL A 69 -5.94 5.08 2.90
CA VAL A 69 -6.82 5.95 2.13
C VAL A 69 -8.21 5.99 2.76
N VAL A 70 -8.68 7.19 3.12
CA VAL A 70 -10.05 7.38 3.60
C VAL A 70 -10.92 7.75 2.40
N THR A 71 -11.75 6.81 1.97
CA THR A 71 -12.58 6.95 0.77
C THR A 71 -13.85 7.73 1.09
N ARG A 72 -14.55 8.22 0.05
CA ARG A 72 -15.87 8.82 0.24
C ARG A 72 -16.93 7.77 0.53
N ARG A 73 -16.83 6.59 -0.11
CA ARG A 73 -17.72 5.45 0.06
C ARG A 73 -16.88 4.18 0.21
N GLY A 74 -17.33 3.26 1.07
CA GLY A 74 -16.62 2.00 1.31
C GLY A 74 -15.57 2.03 2.43
N GLY A 75 -15.44 3.14 3.17
CA GLY A 75 -14.66 3.22 4.41
C GLY A 75 -13.19 3.61 4.21
N VAL A 76 -12.29 2.69 4.58
CA VAL A 76 -10.84 2.88 4.52
C VAL A 76 -10.19 1.76 3.71
N VAL A 77 -9.22 2.12 2.90
CA VAL A 77 -8.45 1.19 2.08
C VAL A 77 -6.98 1.24 2.48
N ALA A 78 -6.41 0.09 2.79
CA ALA A 78 -4.97 -0.10 2.95
C ALA A 78 -4.41 -0.55 1.60
N ILE A 79 -3.62 0.31 0.96
CA ILE A 79 -2.98 0.03 -0.33
C ILE A 79 -1.58 -0.51 -0.06
N ASP A 80 -1.29 -1.66 -0.66
CA ASP A 80 0.04 -2.20 -0.84
C ASP A 80 0.42 -2.05 -2.33
N SER A 81 1.38 -1.19 -2.64
CA SER A 81 1.81 -0.87 -3.99
C SER A 81 3.01 -1.72 -4.40
N LYS A 82 2.95 -2.34 -5.57
CA LYS A 82 3.98 -3.28 -6.02
C LYS A 82 4.32 -3.06 -7.49
N TRP A 83 5.60 -2.86 -7.79
CA TRP A 83 6.09 -2.85 -9.17
C TRP A 83 6.55 -4.25 -9.58
N ARG A 84 5.92 -4.84 -10.61
CA ARG A 84 6.25 -6.18 -11.11
C ARG A 84 6.26 -6.20 -12.64
N ASN A 85 7.23 -6.91 -13.20
CA ASN A 85 7.33 -7.17 -14.64
C ASN A 85 6.94 -8.62 -15.00
N SER A 86 6.95 -9.51 -14.01
CA SER A 86 6.39 -10.86 -14.07
C SER A 86 5.82 -11.21 -12.70
N VAL A 87 4.74 -12.00 -12.66
CA VAL A 87 4.10 -12.43 -11.41
C VAL A 87 3.81 -13.92 -11.52
N THR A 88 4.27 -14.70 -10.53
CA THR A 88 3.90 -16.11 -10.37
C THR A 88 2.71 -16.26 -9.40
N SER A 89 2.06 -17.42 -9.37
CA SER A 89 0.99 -17.69 -8.39
C SER A 89 1.48 -17.60 -6.94
N ALA A 90 2.74 -17.95 -6.68
CA ALA A 90 3.36 -17.80 -5.36
C ALA A 90 3.50 -16.31 -4.99
N ASP A 91 3.92 -15.46 -5.93
CA ASP A 91 3.99 -14.01 -5.72
C ASP A 91 2.61 -13.42 -5.40
N VAL A 92 1.54 -13.89 -6.08
CA VAL A 92 0.17 -13.44 -5.80
C VAL A 92 -0.23 -13.78 -4.37
N ALA A 93 0.01 -15.01 -3.91
CA ALA A 93 -0.30 -15.42 -2.55
C ALA A 93 0.47 -14.60 -1.51
N ASP A 94 1.75 -14.29 -1.78
CA ASP A 94 2.59 -13.48 -0.89
C ASP A 94 2.09 -12.03 -0.80
N MET A 95 1.74 -11.44 -1.94
CA MET A 95 1.16 -10.10 -2.00
C MET A 95 -0.21 -10.04 -1.29
N ALA A 96 -1.07 -11.03 -1.49
CA ALA A 96 -2.36 -11.10 -0.80
C ALA A 96 -2.15 -11.18 0.73
N ARG A 97 -1.24 -12.06 1.20
CA ARG A 97 -0.89 -12.16 2.63
C ARG A 97 -0.34 -10.85 3.18
N SER A 98 0.49 -10.14 2.42
CA SER A 98 1.02 -8.82 2.78
C SER A 98 -0.09 -7.78 2.95
N ALA A 99 -0.92 -7.61 1.93
CA ALA A 99 -2.01 -6.64 1.94
C ALA A 99 -3.06 -6.92 3.03
N ARG A 100 -3.34 -8.20 3.34
CA ARG A 100 -4.19 -8.57 4.49
C ARG A 100 -3.60 -8.10 5.82
N ARG A 101 -2.29 -8.29 6.02
CA ARG A 101 -1.62 -7.79 7.23
C ARG A 101 -1.71 -6.27 7.30
N SER A 102 -1.51 -5.57 6.19
CA SER A 102 -1.65 -4.10 6.12
C SER A 102 -3.07 -3.64 6.45
N ALA A 103 -4.10 -4.34 5.98
CA ALA A 103 -5.49 -4.07 6.34
C ALA A 103 -5.75 -4.28 7.84
N THR A 104 -5.30 -5.39 8.41
CA THR A 104 -5.42 -5.66 9.86
C THR A 104 -4.70 -4.61 10.70
N ARG A 105 -3.50 -4.20 10.31
CA ARG A 105 -2.77 -3.11 11.00
C ARG A 105 -3.50 -1.78 10.87
N THR A 106 -4.05 -1.47 9.70
CA THR A 106 -4.85 -0.26 9.48
C THR A 106 -6.08 -0.24 10.39
N ASP A 107 -6.79 -1.35 10.52
CA ASP A 107 -7.94 -1.47 11.44
C ASP A 107 -7.52 -1.26 12.91
N GLY A 108 -6.44 -1.91 13.35
CA GLY A 108 -5.87 -1.70 14.69
C GLY A 108 -5.45 -0.24 14.94
N LEU A 109 -4.83 0.39 13.94
CA LEU A 109 -4.44 1.80 13.98
C LEU A 109 -5.66 2.71 14.11
N ILE A 110 -6.68 2.53 13.27
CA ILE A 110 -7.91 3.33 13.31
C ILE A 110 -8.52 3.24 14.71
N ARG A 111 -8.71 2.03 15.23
CA ARG A 111 -9.25 1.82 16.59
C ARG A 111 -8.42 2.55 17.64
N SER A 112 -7.08 2.45 17.56
CA SER A 112 -6.20 3.13 18.51
C SER A 112 -6.34 4.65 18.50
N VAL A 113 -6.48 5.27 17.32
CA VAL A 113 -6.58 6.73 17.20
C VAL A 113 -8.00 7.24 17.45
N THR A 114 -9.02 6.42 17.25
CA THR A 114 -10.41 6.77 17.55
C THR A 114 -10.75 6.59 19.03
N ASP A 115 -10.22 5.55 19.69
CA ASP A 115 -10.50 5.23 21.09
C ASP A 115 -9.67 6.06 22.08
N LYS A 116 -8.46 6.51 21.73
CA LYS A 116 -7.65 7.41 22.56
C LYS A 116 -8.35 8.74 22.91
N GLY A 117 -9.41 9.12 22.18
CA GLY A 117 -10.23 10.30 22.48
C GLY A 117 -11.46 10.06 23.37
N ARG A 118 -11.74 8.81 23.78
CA ARG A 118 -13.00 8.40 24.44
C ARG A 118 -12.93 8.27 25.97
N ARG A 119 -11.85 8.71 26.63
CA ARG A 119 -11.76 8.67 28.09
C ARG A 119 -12.66 9.67 28.82
N THR A 120 -13.32 10.59 28.11
CA THR A 120 -14.28 11.53 28.69
C THR A 120 -15.47 11.72 27.74
N ARG A 121 -16.64 11.23 28.17
CA ARG A 121 -18.00 11.39 27.60
C ARG A 121 -18.42 10.48 26.43
N HIS A 122 -19.51 9.76 26.73
CA HIS A 122 -20.44 9.05 25.85
C HIS A 122 -19.93 7.86 25.01
N ARG A 123 -20.31 6.68 25.52
CA ARG A 123 -20.36 5.38 24.85
C ARG A 123 -21.39 5.42 23.71
N GLY A 124 -21.03 6.01 22.57
CA GLY A 124 -21.83 5.97 21.35
C GLY A 124 -21.07 5.27 20.24
N THR A 125 -21.39 4.00 19.97
CA THR A 125 -20.99 3.17 18.79
C THR A 125 -19.52 3.17 18.39
N GLY A 126 -18.84 2.02 18.53
CA GLY A 126 -17.49 1.77 18.01
C GLY A 126 -17.36 2.29 16.58
N SER A 127 -16.20 2.88 16.24
CA SER A 127 -16.05 3.49 14.92
C SER A 127 -16.09 2.40 13.84
N GLY A 128 -17.26 2.22 13.22
CA GLY A 128 -17.59 1.18 12.24
C GLY A 128 -16.95 1.38 10.87
N TRP A 129 -15.67 1.72 10.84
CA TRP A 129 -14.91 1.86 9.60
C TRP A 129 -14.65 0.48 9.01
N GLN A 130 -15.21 0.21 7.84
CA GLN A 130 -14.81 -0.95 7.06
C GLN A 130 -13.39 -0.70 6.51
N VAL A 131 -12.47 -1.61 6.78
CA VAL A 131 -11.10 -1.56 6.24
C VAL A 131 -10.91 -2.66 5.22
N ARG A 132 -10.43 -2.33 4.03
CA ARG A 132 -10.13 -3.31 2.95
C ARG A 132 -8.66 -3.22 2.55
N GLY A 133 -8.02 -4.38 2.34
CA GLY A 133 -6.69 -4.46 1.74
C GLY A 133 -6.77 -4.51 0.23
N VAL A 134 -5.88 -3.81 -0.47
CA VAL A 134 -5.76 -3.87 -1.92
C VAL A 134 -4.29 -3.92 -2.31
N VAL A 135 -3.98 -4.75 -3.30
CA VAL A 135 -2.69 -4.74 -3.98
C VAL A 135 -2.85 -3.92 -5.27
N VAL A 136 -2.01 -2.90 -5.43
CA VAL A 136 -1.94 -2.11 -6.65
C VAL A 136 -0.67 -2.49 -7.40
N LEU A 137 -0.85 -3.09 -8.59
CA LEU A 137 0.25 -3.55 -9.43
C LEU A 137 0.62 -2.50 -10.48
N TRP A 138 1.88 -2.10 -10.47
CA TRP A 138 2.55 -1.28 -11.48
C TRP A 138 3.58 -2.12 -12.25
N GLY A 139 4.14 -1.57 -13.34
CA GLY A 139 5.03 -2.32 -14.24
C GLY A 139 4.28 -3.12 -15.30
N ALA A 140 4.97 -4.03 -15.99
CA ALA A 140 4.39 -4.78 -17.11
C ALA A 140 3.26 -5.73 -16.67
N SER A 141 3.38 -6.35 -15.49
CA SER A 141 2.39 -7.32 -15.00
C SER A 141 1.02 -6.72 -14.71
N GLN A 142 0.89 -5.39 -14.67
CA GLN A 142 -0.41 -4.76 -14.52
C GLN A 142 -1.35 -5.02 -15.73
N GLU A 143 -0.80 -5.38 -16.90
CA GLU A 143 -1.58 -5.72 -18.09
C GLU A 143 -2.32 -7.04 -17.94
N GLU A 144 -1.79 -7.93 -17.12
CA GLU A 144 -2.28 -9.29 -16.90
C GLU A 144 -3.31 -9.38 -15.76
N VAL A 145 -3.49 -8.30 -14.98
CA VAL A 145 -4.42 -8.30 -13.85
C VAL A 145 -5.87 -8.36 -14.34
N PRO A 146 -6.61 -9.45 -14.08
CA PRO A 146 -8.00 -9.55 -14.51
C PRO A 146 -8.89 -8.52 -13.80
N LYS A 147 -9.92 -8.03 -14.49
CA LYS A 147 -10.88 -7.09 -13.88
C LYS A 147 -11.61 -7.77 -12.73
N GLY A 148 -11.63 -7.11 -11.56
CA GLY A 148 -12.30 -7.62 -10.38
C GLY A 148 -11.62 -8.83 -9.74
N TYR A 149 -10.34 -9.09 -10.06
CA TYR A 149 -9.59 -10.16 -9.44
C TYR A 149 -9.41 -9.91 -7.94
N GLU A 150 -9.69 -10.96 -7.15
CA GLU A 150 -9.58 -10.96 -5.70
C GLU A 150 -8.95 -12.27 -5.25
N GLN A 151 -8.07 -12.18 -4.26
CA GLN A 151 -7.45 -13.34 -3.61
C GLN A 151 -7.50 -13.13 -2.10
N ASP A 152 -8.08 -14.10 -1.38
CA ASP A 152 -8.19 -14.08 0.09
C ASP A 152 -8.79 -12.80 0.69
N GLY A 153 -9.79 -12.19 0.04
CA GLY A 153 -10.39 -10.94 0.52
C GLY A 153 -9.64 -9.67 0.13
N VAL A 154 -8.56 -9.79 -0.67
CA VAL A 154 -7.75 -8.68 -1.15
C VAL A 154 -7.98 -8.48 -2.63
N ALA A 155 -8.40 -7.27 -2.99
CA ALA A 155 -8.53 -6.90 -4.39
C ALA A 155 -7.14 -6.69 -5.02
N PHE A 156 -6.98 -7.13 -6.26
CA PHE A 156 -5.81 -6.86 -7.09
C PHE A 156 -6.20 -5.92 -8.20
N VAL A 157 -5.52 -4.78 -8.27
CA VAL A 157 -5.88 -3.69 -9.17
C VAL A 157 -4.67 -3.29 -9.99
N ALA A 158 -4.83 -3.31 -11.32
CA ALA A 158 -3.85 -2.68 -12.20
C ALA A 158 -3.75 -1.19 -11.86
N GLY A 159 -2.54 -0.64 -11.76
CA GLY A 159 -2.31 0.75 -11.37
C GLY A 159 -3.11 1.76 -12.21
N ARG A 160 -3.17 1.57 -13.53
CA ARG A 160 -4.01 2.37 -14.44
C ARG A 160 -5.51 2.37 -14.10
N GLY A 161 -5.99 1.32 -13.43
CA GLY A 161 -7.38 1.12 -13.03
C GLY A 161 -7.71 1.60 -11.61
N LEU A 162 -6.72 1.99 -10.81
CA LEU A 162 -6.90 2.31 -9.39
C LEU A 162 -7.97 3.39 -9.16
N ARG A 163 -7.97 4.46 -9.96
CA ARG A 163 -8.99 5.52 -9.85
C ARG A 163 -10.40 4.99 -10.05
N THR A 164 -10.60 4.20 -11.11
CA THR A 164 -11.90 3.63 -11.45
C THR A 164 -12.37 2.67 -10.37
N TRP A 165 -11.45 1.85 -9.85
CA TRP A 165 -11.74 0.94 -8.74
C TRP A 165 -12.15 1.71 -7.48
N LEU A 166 -11.40 2.73 -7.07
CA LEU A 166 -11.75 3.59 -5.91
C LEU A 166 -13.10 4.29 -6.08
N ALA A 167 -13.42 4.73 -7.30
CA ALA A 167 -14.70 5.38 -7.60
C ALA A 167 -15.89 4.41 -7.57
N GLY A 168 -15.64 3.13 -7.85
CA GLY A 168 -16.64 2.06 -7.83
C GLY A 168 -16.82 1.38 -6.48
N LEU A 169 -16.18 1.87 -5.40
CA LEU A 169 -16.36 1.30 -4.08
C LEU A 169 -17.75 1.59 -3.52
N ASP A 170 -18.48 0.52 -3.25
CA ASP A 170 -19.77 0.56 -2.56
C ASP A 170 -19.61 0.49 -1.04
N GLY A 171 -20.60 1.05 -0.35
CA GLY A 171 -20.70 1.11 1.11
C GLY A 171 -21.24 2.45 1.59
N ASP A 172 -21.29 2.59 2.91
CA ASP A 172 -21.77 3.80 3.58
C ASP A 172 -20.94 5.03 3.18
N GLU A 173 -21.63 6.16 3.07
CA GLU A 173 -20.97 7.42 2.82
C GLU A 173 -20.25 7.91 4.08
N VAL A 174 -18.96 8.20 3.91
CA VAL A 174 -18.15 8.78 4.97
C VAL A 174 -18.35 10.28 4.99
N GLY A 175 -18.81 10.82 6.12
CA GLY A 175 -18.96 12.26 6.29
C GLY A 175 -17.61 12.99 6.24
N ARG A 176 -17.53 14.08 5.46
CA ARG A 176 -16.30 14.89 5.31
C ARG A 176 -15.67 15.32 6.65
N PRO A 177 -16.42 15.75 7.69
CA PRO A 177 -15.83 16.10 8.99
C PRO A 177 -15.15 14.90 9.66
N GLN A 178 -15.80 13.73 9.64
CA GLN A 178 -15.29 12.49 10.23
C GLN A 178 -14.03 12.03 9.49
N ALA A 179 -14.04 12.06 8.16
CA ALA A 179 -12.87 11.71 7.35
C ALA A 179 -11.68 12.65 7.61
N ARG A 180 -11.92 13.97 7.65
CA ARG A 180 -10.85 14.95 7.95
C ARG A 180 -10.26 14.73 9.33
N ASP A 181 -11.10 14.43 10.31
CA ASP A 181 -10.62 14.12 11.66
C ASP A 181 -9.75 12.85 11.65
N LEU A 182 -10.23 11.77 11.03
CA LEU A 182 -9.47 10.53 10.93
C LEU A 182 -8.12 10.73 10.24
N VAL A 183 -8.09 11.35 9.05
CA VAL A 183 -6.83 11.63 8.32
C VAL A 183 -5.87 12.45 9.18
N ARG A 184 -6.36 13.46 9.91
CA ARG A 184 -5.52 14.26 10.82
C ARG A 184 -4.95 13.43 11.96
N ARG A 185 -5.72 12.52 12.55
CA ARG A 185 -5.25 11.64 13.62
C ARG A 185 -4.23 10.63 13.12
N LEU A 186 -4.47 10.02 11.95
CA LEU A 186 -3.54 9.09 11.30
C LEU A 186 -2.18 9.75 11.02
N ARG A 187 -2.15 11.00 10.57
CA ARG A 187 -0.89 11.75 10.33
C ARG A 187 -0.09 12.06 11.60
N ARG A 188 -0.74 12.06 12.76
CA ARG A 188 -0.11 12.34 14.07
C ARG A 188 0.18 11.06 14.83
N PHE A 189 -0.08 9.90 14.23
CA PHE A 189 0.20 8.65 14.90
C PHE A 189 1.70 8.44 14.96
N GLU A 190 2.20 8.28 16.17
CA GLU A 190 3.55 7.82 16.46
C GLU A 190 3.42 6.44 17.12
N PRO A 191 4.11 5.40 16.60
CA PRO A 191 4.11 4.09 17.24
C PRO A 191 4.79 4.22 18.62
N THR A 192 4.04 3.86 19.67
CA THR A 192 4.56 3.72 21.05
C THR A 192 5.26 2.39 21.24
#